data_AF-A3A5S0-F1
#
_entry.id   AF-A3A5S0-F1
#
_cell.length_a   1.000
_cell.length_b   1.000
_cell.length_c   1.000
_cell.angle_alpha   90.00
_cell.angle_beta   90.00
_cell.angle_gamma   90.00
#
_symmetry.space_group_name_H-M   'P 1'
#
loop_
_entity.id
_entity.type
_entity.pdbx_description
1 polymer ?
#
loop_
_entity_poly.entity_id
_entity_poly.type
_entity_poly.pdbx_seq_one_letter_code
_entity_poly.pdbx_strand_id
1 'polypeptide(L)'
;MESKLGRLAMSDLLSRSLFLLAVGTMDLLPDCNYFLTFPPSPPDNKTEVQRLVELYNASVTSLYGMGARRFAVVNVGLVGA
;
A
#
# COMPACT_ATOMS: atom_id res chain seq x y z
N MET A 1 24.84 16.15 -11.49
CA MET A 1 23.75 16.98 -12.06
C MET A 1 22.70 16.09 -12.71
N GLU A 2 23.09 15.12 -13.54
CA GLU A 2 22.23 14.10 -14.18
C GLU A 2 21.23 13.38 -13.26
N SER A 3 21.65 12.94 -12.07
CA SER A 3 20.76 12.22 -11.12
C SER A 3 19.59 13.07 -10.61
N LYS A 4 19.77 14.38 -10.50
CA LYS A 4 18.72 15.31 -10.08
C LYS A 4 17.71 15.53 -11.20
N LEU A 5 18.18 15.62 -12.45
CA LEU A 5 17.33 15.75 -13.63
C LEU A 5 16.51 14.47 -13.85
N GLY A 6 17.12 13.30 -13.70
CA GLY A 6 16.43 12.01 -13.74
C GLY A 6 15.34 11.88 -12.66
N ARG A 7 15.62 12.31 -11.43
CA ARG A 7 14.62 12.32 -10.35
C ARG A 7 13.43 13.25 -10.67
N LEU A 8 13.69 14.43 -11.23
CA LEU A 8 12.62 15.37 -11.61
C LEU A 8 11.78 14.83 -12.77
N ALA A 9 12.41 14.27 -13.79
CA ALA A 9 11.71 13.64 -14.91
C ALA A 9 10.84 12.46 -14.44
N MET A 10 11.36 11.63 -13.53
CA MET A 10 10.60 10.52 -12.96
C MET A 10 9.43 11.02 -12.11
N SER A 11 9.63 12.05 -11.29
CA SER A 11 8.54 12.65 -10.51
C SER A 11 7.45 13.24 -11.41
N ASP A 12 7.80 13.87 -12.54
CA ASP A 12 6.83 14.40 -13.52
C ASP A 12 6.00 13.26 -14.12
N LEU A 13 6.65 12.18 -14.56
CA LEU A 13 5.98 11.00 -15.09
C LEU A 13 5.02 10.36 -14.08
N LEU A 14 5.46 10.19 -12.82
CA LEU A 14 4.62 9.66 -11.76
C LEU A 14 3.44 10.60 -11.45
N SER A 15 3.64 11.92 -11.51
CA SER A 15 2.56 12.89 -11.26
C SER A 15 1.42 12.83 -12.29
N ARG A 16 1.73 12.38 -13.51
CA ARG A 16 0.78 12.26 -14.62
C ARG A 16 0.14 10.87 -14.74
N SER A 17 0.74 9.87 -14.09
CA SER A 17 0.28 8.48 -14.10
C SER A 17 -0.87 8.23 -13.13
N LEU A 18 -1.73 7.25 -13.44
CA LEU A 18 -2.74 6.71 -12.52
C LEU A 18 -2.22 5.44 -11.86
N PHE A 19 -2.24 5.39 -10.53
CA PHE A 19 -1.86 4.22 -9.75
C PHE A 19 -3.12 3.47 -9.32
N LEU A 20 -3.34 2.28 -9.87
CA LEU A 20 -4.44 1.41 -9.48
C LEU A 20 -3.98 0.50 -8.33
N LEU A 21 -4.62 0.62 -7.17
CA LEU A 21 -4.39 -0.21 -5.99
C LEU A 21 -5.54 -1.21 -5.87
N ALA A 22 -5.23 -2.49 -6.05
CA ALA A 22 -6.18 -3.60 -5.93
C ALA A 22 -5.56 -4.70 -5.05
N VAL A 23 -5.37 -4.37 -3.77
CA VAL A 23 -4.72 -5.22 -2.76
C VAL A 23 -5.53 -5.21 -1.46
N GLY A 24 -5.36 -6.23 -0.61
CA GLY A 24 -6.01 -6.29 0.71
C GLY A 24 -6.80 -7.57 1.00
N THR A 25 -7.24 -8.32 -0.01
CA THR A 25 -8.03 -9.55 0.22
C THR A 25 -7.24 -10.61 0.99
N MET A 26 -5.99 -10.85 0.58
CA MET A 26 -5.13 -11.85 1.24
C MET A 26 -4.75 -11.44 2.65
N ASP A 27 -4.71 -10.13 2.92
CA ASP A 27 -4.45 -9.57 4.25
C ASP A 27 -5.62 -9.75 5.22
N LEU A 28 -6.83 -10.08 4.73
CA LEU A 28 -8.01 -10.32 5.58
C LEU A 28 -8.42 -11.80 5.65
N LEU A 29 -7.90 -12.66 4.77
CA LEU A 29 -8.18 -14.09 4.79
C LEU A 29 -7.25 -14.82 5.77
N PRO A 30 -7.77 -15.56 6.76
CA PRO A 30 -6.94 -16.21 7.78
C PRO A 30 -5.80 -17.07 7.22
N ASP A 31 -6.08 -17.85 6.18
CA ASP A 31 -5.13 -18.80 5.59
C ASP A 31 -4.08 -18.14 4.69
N CYS A 32 -4.24 -16.85 4.36
CA CYS A 32 -3.34 -16.11 3.48
C CYS A 32 -2.68 -14.91 4.16
N ASN A 33 -3.07 -14.61 5.40
CA ASN A 33 -2.60 -13.44 6.12
C ASN A 33 -1.17 -13.66 6.62
N TYR A 34 -0.25 -12.86 6.09
CA TYR A 34 1.16 -12.88 6.46
C TYR A 34 1.40 -12.67 7.95
N PHE A 35 0.65 -11.78 8.60
CA PHE A 35 0.79 -11.45 10.02
C PHE A 35 0.15 -12.47 10.96
N LEU A 36 -0.74 -13.33 10.47
CA LEU A 36 -1.19 -14.50 11.23
C LEU A 36 -0.22 -15.66 11.09
N THR A 37 0.35 -15.83 9.90
CA THR A 37 1.39 -16.85 9.63
C THR A 37 2.70 -16.53 10.34
N PHE A 38 3.10 -15.25 10.36
CA PHE A 38 4.31 -14.74 10.97
C PHE A 38 3.95 -13.58 11.92
N PRO A 39 3.44 -13.89 13.12
CA PRO A 39 3.00 -12.87 14.06
C PRO A 39 4.16 -11.98 14.49
N PRO A 40 3.94 -10.66 14.60
CA PRO A 40 4.97 -9.75 15.06
C PRO A 40 5.38 -10.08 16.50
N SER A 41 6.65 -9.80 16.79
CA SER A 41 7.23 -9.93 18.12
C SER A 41 7.80 -8.58 18.57
N PRO A 42 7.36 -8.01 19.70
CA PRO A 42 6.32 -8.52 20.58
C PRO A 42 4.91 -8.47 19.93
N PRO A 43 3.94 -9.26 20.44
CA PRO A 43 2.55 -9.17 19.98
C PRO A 43 2.03 -7.73 20.13
N ASP A 44 1.30 -7.26 19.13
CA ASP A 44 0.57 -6.00 19.18
C ASP A 44 -0.95 -6.25 19.25
N ASN A 45 -1.71 -5.23 19.65
CA ASN A 45 -3.18 -5.31 19.74
C ASN A 45 -3.86 -4.88 18.43
N LYS A 46 -3.21 -5.05 17.28
CA LYS A 46 -3.75 -4.58 16.00
C LYS A 46 -4.60 -5.65 15.32
N THR A 47 -5.76 -5.25 14.82
CA THR A 47 -6.54 -6.10 13.91
C THR A 47 -5.92 -6.14 12.52
N GLU A 48 -6.34 -7.12 11.73
CA GLU A 48 -5.93 -7.32 10.33
C GLU A 48 -6.28 -6.09 9.48
N VAL A 49 -7.48 -5.52 9.70
CA VAL A 49 -7.91 -4.28 9.05
C VAL A 49 -7.01 -3.10 9.44
N GLN A 50 -6.63 -2.99 10.72
CA GLN A 50 -5.73 -1.92 11.15
C GLN A 50 -4.34 -2.04 10.50
N ARG A 51 -3.77 -3.24 10.44
CA ARG A 51 -2.50 -3.47 9.72
C ARG A 51 -2.62 -3.11 8.24
N LEU A 52 -3.70 -3.52 7.59
CA LEU A 52 -3.94 -3.23 6.18
C LEU A 52 -4.00 -1.72 5.92
N VAL A 53 -4.71 -0.98 6.77
CA VAL A 53 -4.78 0.49 6.69
C VAL A 53 -3.40 1.14 6.89
N GLU A 54 -2.60 0.64 7.85
CA GLU A 54 -1.23 1.14 8.07
C GLU A 54 -0.33 0.89 6.85
N LEU A 55 -0.40 -0.29 6.25
CA LEU A 55 0.34 -0.62 5.03
C LEU A 55 -0.10 0.27 3.86
N TYR A 56 -1.41 0.45 3.66
CA TYR A 56 -1.93 1.37 2.65
C TYR A 56 -1.39 2.79 2.86
N ASN A 57 -1.44 3.30 4.10
CA ASN A 57 -0.95 4.63 4.42
C ASN A 57 0.55 4.77 4.10
N ALA A 58 1.36 3.79 4.49
CA ALA A 58 2.79 3.78 4.22
C ALA A 58 3.08 3.74 2.70
N SER A 59 2.40 2.87 1.95
CA SER A 59 2.60 2.72 0.51
C SER A 59 2.13 3.94 -0.27
N VAL A 60 0.95 4.49 0.04
CA VAL A 60 0.42 5.69 -0.62
C VAL A 60 1.29 6.91 -0.29
N THR A 61 1.71 7.07 0.96
CA THR A 61 2.60 8.17 1.36
C THR A 61 3.95 8.08 0.66
N SER A 62 4.51 6.87 0.52
CA SER A 62 5.75 6.64 -0.23
C SER A 62 5.60 7.01 -1.71
N LEU A 63 4.54 6.51 -2.38
CA LEU A 63 4.23 6.85 -3.77
C LEU A 63 4.04 8.36 -3.96
N TYR A 64 3.34 9.00 -3.04
CA TYR A 64 3.14 10.44 -3.03
C TYR A 64 4.48 11.20 -2.89
N GLY A 65 5.36 10.74 -2.00
CA GLY A 65 6.72 11.28 -1.83
C GLY A 65 7.58 11.15 -3.09
N MET A 66 7.33 10.14 -3.93
CA MET A 66 8.01 9.95 -5.22
C MET A 66 7.43 10.79 -6.36
N GLY A 67 6.25 11.39 -6.18
CA GLY A 67 5.62 12.28 -7.17
C GLY A 67 4.24 11.81 -7.65
N ALA A 68 3.75 10.64 -7.25
CA ALA A 68 2.42 10.17 -7.62
C ALA A 68 1.31 11.10 -7.08
N ARG A 69 0.30 11.40 -7.91
CA ARG A 69 -0.80 12.30 -7.54
C ARG A 69 -2.20 11.77 -7.81
N ARG A 70 -2.34 10.65 -8.54
CA ARG A 70 -3.63 10.09 -8.95
C ARG A 70 -3.69 8.62 -8.55
N PHE A 71 -4.64 8.28 -7.69
CA PHE A 71 -4.82 6.92 -7.18
C PHE A 71 -6.25 6.47 -7.44
N ALA A 72 -6.41 5.27 -7.98
CA ALA A 72 -7.67 4.55 -8.02
C ALA A 72 -7.56 3.37 -7.06
N VAL A 73 -8.53 3.20 -6.18
CA VAL A 73 -8.54 2.12 -5.19
C VAL A 73 -9.71 1.21 -5.47
N VAL A 74 -9.42 -0.08 -5.61
CA VAL A 74 -10.43 -1.14 -5.64
C VAL A 74 -10.61 -1.62 -4.21
N ASN A 75 -11.84 -1.50 -3.70
CA ASN A 75 -12.15 -2.02 -2.37
C ASN A 75 -11.90 -3.53 -2.31
N VAL A 76 -11.53 -3.99 -1.12
CA VAL A 76 -11.50 -5.42 -0.82
C VAL A 76 -12.90 -5.99 -1.02
N GLY A 77 -12.99 -7.18 -1.60
CA GLY A 77 -14.25 -7.91 -1.72
C GLY A 77 -14.87 -8.19 -0.36
N LEU A 78 -16.14 -8.59 -0.33
CA LEU A 78 -16.78 -9.03 0.91
C LEU A 78 -16.02 -10.24 1.47
N VAL A 79 -15.47 -10.09 2.68
CA VAL A 79 -14.81 -11.16 3.44
C VAL A 79 -15.71 -11.46 4.64
N GLY A 80 -16.47 -12.55 4.54
CA GLY A 80 -17.52 -12.95 5.48
C GLY A 80 -18.68 -13.62 4.75
N ALA A 81 -19.45 -14.45 5.46
CA ALA A 81 -20.68 -15.09 5.00
C ALA A 81 -21.89 -14.54 5.78
#